data_AF-N9QPL0-F1
#
_entry.id   AF-N9QPL0-F1
#
_cell.length_a   1.000
_cell.length_b   1.000
_cell.length_c   1.000
_cell.angle_alpha   90.00
_cell.angle_beta   90.00
_cell.angle_gamma   90.00
#
_symmetry.space_group_name_H-M   'P 1'
#
loop_
_entity.id
_entity.type
_entity.pdbx_description
1 polymer ?
#
loop_
_entity_poly.entity_id
_entity_poly.type
_entity_poly.pdbx_seq_one_letter_code
_entity_poly.pdbx_strand_id
1 'polypeptide(L)'
;MKKIIIAGFQHETNTFAPTKASYADFVQGGGFPPLSRGADVLKFREQNIPIGGFIQQAEQFGYQLLPVIWAGTSPSAHVEQCTYQRICDEIIASIQQHPAASGRCSVSGSAWRHGQ
;
A
#
# COMPACT_ATOMS: atom_id res chain seq x y z
N MET A 1 -18.79 -3.21 16.52
CA MET A 1 -17.36 -2.90 16.29
C MET A 1 -17.20 -2.39 14.87
N LYS A 2 -16.55 -1.25 14.64
CA LYS A 2 -16.37 -0.68 13.29
C LYS A 2 -15.16 -1.33 12.61
N LYS A 3 -15.29 -1.65 11.31
CA LYS A 3 -14.22 -2.28 10.52
C LYS A 3 -13.58 -1.26 9.58
N ILE A 4 -12.26 -1.29 9.47
CA ILE A 4 -11.49 -0.46 8.53
C ILE A 4 -10.65 -1.39 7.66
N ILE A 5 -10.77 -1.22 6.34
CA ILE A 5 -9.86 -1.86 5.38
C ILE A 5 -8.57 -1.06 5.36
N ILE A 6 -7.44 -1.75 5.50
CA ILE A 6 -6.12 -1.13 5.40
C ILE A 6 -5.34 -1.72 4.23
N ALA A 7 -4.73 -0.83 3.45
CA ALA A 7 -3.81 -1.16 2.38
C ALA A 7 -2.75 -0.05 2.28
N GLY A 8 -1.52 -0.41 1.94
CA GLY A 8 -0.44 0.53 1.68
C GLY A 8 0.15 0.31 0.30
N PHE A 9 0.29 1.40 -0.46
CA PHE A 9 1.02 1.43 -1.72
C PHE A 9 1.91 2.68 -1.70
N GLN A 10 3.21 2.49 -1.52
CA GLN A 10 4.18 3.55 -1.30
C GLN A 10 5.33 3.45 -2.32
N HIS A 11 5.51 4.51 -3.09
CA HIS A 11 6.64 4.74 -3.97
C HIS A 11 6.74 6.25 -4.22
N GLU A 12 7.97 6.77 -4.26
CA GLU A 12 8.24 8.15 -4.61
C GLU A 12 8.90 8.21 -5.99
N THR A 13 8.37 9.04 -6.88
CA THR A 13 8.90 9.17 -8.24
C THR A 13 10.13 10.09 -8.25
N ASN A 14 11.25 9.54 -8.70
CA ASN A 14 12.44 10.28 -9.11
C ASN A 14 12.56 10.23 -10.65
N THR A 15 12.22 11.32 -11.32
CA THR A 15 12.20 11.40 -12.79
C THR A 15 13.58 11.34 -13.45
N PHE A 16 14.67 11.45 -12.68
CA PHE A 16 16.04 11.29 -13.17
C PHE A 16 16.57 9.86 -13.05
N ALA A 17 15.88 8.97 -12.33
CA ALA A 17 16.30 7.59 -12.21
C ALA A 17 16.13 6.85 -13.55
N PRO A 18 17.05 5.94 -13.91
CA PRO A 18 17.06 5.30 -15.23
C PRO A 18 16.02 4.18 -15.38
N THR A 19 15.48 3.65 -14.28
CA THR A 19 14.62 2.45 -14.28
C THR A 19 13.28 2.73 -13.59
N LYS A 20 12.21 2.24 -14.21
CA LYS A 20 10.86 2.23 -13.64
C LYS A 20 10.77 1.25 -12.48
N ALA A 21 9.87 1.49 -11.53
CA ALA A 21 9.54 0.55 -10.48
C ALA A 21 8.65 -0.59 -11.03
N SER A 22 9.23 -1.78 -11.11
CA SER A 22 8.57 -3.02 -11.53
C SER A 22 7.86 -3.71 -10.36
N TYR A 23 6.99 -4.67 -10.66
CA TYR A 23 6.32 -5.45 -9.61
C TYR A 23 7.32 -6.23 -8.75
N ALA A 24 8.43 -6.69 -9.32
CA ALA A 24 9.48 -7.39 -8.59
C ALA A 24 10.13 -6.51 -7.51
N ASP A 25 10.27 -5.21 -7.78
CA ASP A 25 10.83 -4.26 -6.81
C ASP A 25 9.94 -4.10 -5.57
N PHE A 26 8.62 -4.19 -5.73
CA PHE A 26 7.67 -4.23 -4.61
C PHE A 26 7.69 -5.57 -3.88
N VAL A 27 7.79 -6.69 -4.61
CA VAL A 27 7.93 -8.02 -4.00
C VAL A 27 9.16 -8.09 -3.11
N GLN A 28 10.27 -7.50 -3.55
CA GLN A 28 11.50 -7.41 -2.77
C GLN A 28 11.44 -6.34 -1.67
N GLY A 29 10.61 -5.30 -1.83
CA GLY A 29 10.41 -4.21 -0.88
C GLY A 29 11.37 -3.04 -1.04
N GLY A 30 12.52 -3.23 -1.71
CA GLY A 30 13.46 -2.16 -2.06
C GLY A 30 13.72 -1.16 -0.91
N GLY A 31 14.12 -1.61 0.27
CA GLY A 31 14.36 -0.73 1.44
C GLY A 31 13.13 -0.49 2.32
N PHE A 32 11.94 -0.86 1.87
CA PHE A 32 10.75 -1.08 2.68
C PHE A 32 10.56 -2.57 2.94
N PRO A 33 9.62 -2.96 3.84
CA PRO A 33 9.24 -4.37 3.96
C PRO A 33 8.71 -4.92 2.64
N PRO A 34 8.98 -6.21 2.34
CA PRO A 34 8.52 -6.85 1.12
C PRO A 34 6.99 -6.88 1.05
N LEU A 35 6.49 -6.94 -0.18
CA LEU A 35 5.06 -7.01 -0.44
C LEU A 35 4.42 -8.12 0.41
N SER A 36 3.49 -7.72 1.26
CA SER A 36 2.81 -8.60 2.22
C SER A 36 1.30 -8.48 2.08
N ARG A 37 0.59 -9.57 2.36
CA ARG A 37 -0.86 -9.66 2.16
C ARG A 37 -1.58 -10.13 3.42
N GLY A 38 -2.84 -9.75 3.54
CA GLY A 38 -3.70 -10.20 4.63
C GLY A 38 -3.08 -9.92 6.00
N ALA A 39 -3.18 -10.88 6.91
CA ALA A 39 -2.69 -10.73 8.28
C ALA A 39 -1.19 -10.40 8.38
N ASP A 40 -0.38 -10.72 7.36
CA ASP A 40 1.05 -10.39 7.37
C ASP A 40 1.31 -8.89 7.36
N VAL A 41 0.39 -8.08 6.84
CA VAL A 41 0.49 -6.61 6.90
C VAL A 41 0.52 -6.11 8.36
N LEU A 42 -0.11 -6.83 9.28
CA LEU A 42 -0.14 -6.46 10.70
C LEU A 42 1.22 -6.66 11.40
N LYS A 43 2.18 -7.35 10.77
CA LYS A 43 3.56 -7.46 11.27
C LYS A 43 4.29 -6.11 11.27
N PHE A 44 3.78 -5.12 10.53
CA PHE A 44 4.38 -3.80 10.42
C PHE A 44 3.93 -2.79 11.47
N ARG A 45 3.12 -3.22 12.45
CA ARG A 45 2.61 -2.37 13.54
C ARG A 45 3.70 -1.54 14.19
N GLU A 46 4.83 -2.15 14.55
CA GLU A 46 5.93 -1.49 15.27
C GLU A 46 6.97 -0.85 14.34
N GLN A 47 6.72 -0.82 13.02
CA GLN A 47 7.67 -0.26 12.07
C GLN A 47 7.39 1.23 11.83
N ASN A 48 8.46 2.00 11.66
CA ASN A 48 8.39 3.43 11.37
C ASN A 48 8.05 3.68 9.88
N ILE A 49 6.88 3.23 9.47
CA ILE A 49 6.28 3.43 8.14
C ILE A 49 4.81 3.83 8.30
N PRO A 50 4.19 4.50 7.32
CA PRO A 50 2.84 5.06 7.48
C PRO A 50 1.77 4.06 7.95
N ILE A 51 1.82 2.83 7.44
CA ILE A 51 0.85 1.79 7.82
C ILE A 51 1.02 1.32 9.27
N GLY A 52 2.25 1.32 9.81
CA GLY A 52 2.52 0.95 11.20
C GLY A 52 1.85 1.91 12.18
N GLY A 53 2.06 3.22 11.97
CA GLY A 53 1.40 4.26 12.77
C GLY A 53 -0.13 4.20 12.67
N PHE A 54 -0.67 3.93 11.47
CA PHE A 54 -2.11 3.78 11.28
C PHE A 54 -2.68 2.58 12.05
N ILE A 55 -2.01 1.41 11.98
CA ILE A 55 -2.43 0.19 12.70
C ILE A 55 -2.51 0.49 14.20
N GLN A 56 -1.44 1.04 14.78
CA GLN A 56 -1.39 1.35 16.22
C GLN A 56 -2.53 2.28 16.63
N GLN A 57 -2.72 3.38 15.91
CA GLN A 57 -3.73 4.38 16.27
C GLN A 57 -5.16 3.82 16.11
N ALA A 58 -5.43 3.07 15.04
CA ALA A 58 -6.76 2.50 14.80
C ALA A 58 -7.13 1.44 15.84
N GLU A 59 -6.17 0.59 16.24
CA GLU A 59 -6.38 -0.39 17.31
C GLU A 59 -6.63 0.28 18.66
N GLN A 60 -5.91 1.36 19.00
CA GLN A 60 -6.15 2.16 20.21
C GLN A 60 -7.57 2.75 20.26
N PHE A 61 -8.15 3.08 19.10
CA PHE A 61 -9.54 3.55 18.99
C PHE A 61 -10.58 2.41 18.93
N GLY A 62 -10.16 1.14 19.06
CA GLY A 62 -11.06 -0.02 19.07
C GLY A 62 -11.62 -0.40 17.70
N TYR A 63 -10.96 0.00 16.60
CA TYR A 63 -11.33 -0.46 15.27
C TYR A 63 -10.83 -1.88 15.01
N GLN A 64 -11.63 -2.67 14.29
CA GLN A 64 -11.18 -3.93 13.73
C GLN A 64 -10.54 -3.67 12.36
N LEU A 65 -9.32 -4.13 12.17
CA LEU A 65 -8.59 -3.96 10.91
C LEU A 65 -8.82 -5.14 9.98
N LEU A 66 -9.07 -4.83 8.70
CA LEU A 66 -9.14 -5.77 7.60
C LEU A 66 -7.95 -5.49 6.66
N PRO A 67 -6.79 -6.13 6.90
CA PRO A 67 -5.60 -5.89 6.10
C PRO A 67 -5.68 -6.54 4.72
N VAL A 68 -5.22 -5.82 3.70
CA VAL A 68 -5.26 -6.25 2.30
C VAL A 68 -3.85 -6.50 1.78
N ILE A 69 -3.11 -5.43 1.55
CA ILE A 69 -1.78 -5.46 0.95
C ILE A 69 -0.93 -4.32 1.50
N TRP A 70 0.36 -4.59 1.65
CA TRP A 70 1.40 -3.59 1.73
C TRP A 70 2.31 -3.76 0.51
N ALA A 71 2.58 -2.69 -0.22
CA ALA A 71 3.51 -2.65 -1.34
C ALA A 71 4.33 -1.34 -1.25
N GLY A 72 5.53 -1.44 -0.70
CA GLY A 72 6.50 -0.34 -0.63
C GLY A 72 7.74 -0.67 -1.46
N THR A 73 8.33 0.32 -2.13
CA THR A 73 9.67 0.18 -2.72
C THR A 73 10.41 1.51 -2.78
N SER A 74 11.74 1.46 -2.90
CA SER A 74 12.61 2.64 -2.93
C SER A 74 12.23 3.60 -4.06
N PRO A 75 12.53 4.90 -3.89
CA PRO A 75 12.35 5.88 -4.96
C PRO A 75 13.09 5.49 -6.24
N SER A 76 12.41 5.61 -7.37
CA SER A 76 12.94 5.32 -8.72
C SER A 76 12.08 6.04 -9.76
N ALA A 77 12.25 5.77 -11.07
CA ALA A 77 11.35 6.35 -12.06
C ALA A 77 9.92 5.83 -11.85
N HIS A 78 8.97 6.35 -12.63
CA HIS A 78 7.56 5.98 -12.56
C HIS A 78 7.34 4.47 -12.35
N VAL A 79 6.35 4.13 -11.53
CA VAL A 79 5.86 2.75 -11.44
C VAL A 79 5.39 2.29 -12.83
N GLU A 80 5.76 1.07 -13.23
CA GLU A 80 5.24 0.48 -14.46
C GLU A 80 3.71 0.45 -14.44
N GLN A 81 3.08 0.79 -15.56
CA GLN A 81 1.61 0.88 -15.63
C GLN A 81 0.92 -0.43 -15.23
N CYS A 82 1.43 -1.57 -15.68
CA CYS A 82 0.90 -2.88 -15.30
C CYS A 82 1.06 -3.17 -13.80
N THR A 83 2.16 -2.72 -13.19
CA THR A 83 2.42 -2.86 -11.75
C THR A 83 1.48 -1.99 -10.93
N TYR A 84 1.31 -0.73 -11.33
CA TYR A 84 0.36 0.19 -10.69
C TYR A 84 -1.06 -0.37 -10.77
N GLN A 85 -1.51 -0.76 -11.96
CA GLN A 85 -2.85 -1.29 -12.19
C GLN A 85 -3.08 -2.54 -11.34
N ARG A 86 -2.12 -3.47 -11.33
CA ARG A 86 -2.19 -4.71 -10.54
C ARG A 86 -2.41 -4.45 -9.05
N ILE A 87 -1.64 -3.53 -8.45
CA ILE A 87 -1.73 -3.24 -7.01
C ILE A 87 -3.05 -2.51 -6.71
N CYS A 88 -3.45 -1.56 -7.54
CA CYS A 88 -4.73 -0.86 -7.38
C CYS A 88 -5.94 -1.79 -7.51
N ASP A 89 -5.92 -2.72 -8.49
CA ASP A 89 -7.00 -3.68 -8.69
C ASP A 89 -7.15 -4.61 -7.49
N GLU A 90 -6.04 -5.04 -6.87
CA GLU A 90 -6.07 -5.85 -5.64
C GLU A 90 -6.76 -5.11 -4.49
N ILE A 91 -6.45 -3.81 -4.31
CA ILE A 91 -7.08 -2.95 -3.30
C ILE A 91 -8.58 -2.78 -3.58
N ILE A 92 -8.95 -2.48 -4.83
CA ILE A 92 -10.34 -2.25 -5.24
C ILE A 92 -11.17 -3.53 -5.08
N ALA A 93 -10.65 -4.68 -5.51
CA ALA A 93 -11.30 -5.97 -5.35
C ALA A 93 -11.58 -6.29 -3.88
N SER A 94 -10.63 -5.99 -2.99
CA SER A 94 -10.84 -6.19 -1.56
C SER A 94 -11.91 -5.27 -0.97
N ILE A 95 -12.00 -4.02 -1.44
CA ILE A 95 -13.05 -3.08 -1.01
C ILE A 95 -14.43 -3.59 -1.45
N GLN A 96 -14.56 -4.06 -2.69
CA GLN A 96 -15.81 -4.59 -3.23
C GLN A 96 -16.30 -5.83 -2.48
N GLN A 97 -15.39 -6.66 -1.96
CA GLN A 97 -15.71 -7.82 -1.13
C GLN A 97 -16.16 -7.45 0.30
N HIS A 98 -15.91 -6.22 0.75
CA HIS A 98 -16.16 -5.76 2.12
C HIS A 98 -16.97 -4.46 2.17
N PRO A 99 -18.19 -4.41 1.60
CA PRO A 99 -19.00 -3.19 1.48
C PRO A 99 -19.44 -2.56 2.82
N ALA A 100 -19.40 -3.33 3.91
CA ALA A 100 -19.77 -2.87 5.26
C ALA A 100 -18.60 -2.24 6.06
N ALA A 101 -17.37 -2.23 5.52
CA ALA A 101 -16.24 -1.60 6.18
C ALA A 101 -16.14 -0.12 5.78
N SER A 102 -15.87 0.76 6.74
CA SER A 102 -15.64 2.18 6.46
C SER A 102 -14.24 2.32 5.84
N GLY A 103 -14.16 2.32 4.51
CA GLY A 103 -12.90 2.39 3.77
C GLY A 103 -12.20 3.74 3.95
N ARG A 104 -11.03 3.74 4.59
CA ARG A 104 -10.12 4.89 4.61
C ARG A 104 -8.79 4.41 4.04
N CYS A 105 -8.60 4.62 2.75
CA CYS A 105 -7.37 4.26 2.03
C CYS A 105 -6.35 5.40 2.21
N SER A 106 -5.23 5.14 2.88
CA SER A 106 -4.08 6.05 2.87
C SER A 106 -3.21 5.75 1.65
N VAL A 107 -3.50 6.39 0.53
CA VAL A 107 -2.57 6.44 -0.60
C VAL A 107 -1.65 7.63 -0.37
N SER A 108 -0.39 7.41 0.03
CA SER A 108 0.63 8.45 -0.01
C SER A 108 1.50 8.22 -1.24
N GLY A 109 1.18 8.91 -2.33
CA GLY A 109 1.98 8.89 -3.56
C GLY A 109 1.54 10.00 -4.52
N SER A 110 2.47 10.84 -4.93
CA SER A 110 2.32 11.81 -6.01
C SER A 110 2.39 11.11 -7.37
N ALA A 111 1.47 10.18 -7.63
CA ALA A 111 1.35 9.52 -8.93
C ALA A 111 0.65 10.47 -9.92
N TRP A 112 1.42 11.31 -10.60
CA TRP A 112 0.90 12.13 -11.69
C TRP A 112 0.50 11.24 -12.88
N ARG A 113 -0.80 11.26 -13.23
CA ARG A 113 -1.29 10.77 -14.53
C ARG A 113 -0.96 11.82 -15.59
N HIS A 114 -0.07 11.49 -16.52
CA HIS A 114 -0.19 12.02 -17.88
C HIS A 114 -0.46 10.86 -18.81
N GLY A 115 -1.56 10.95 -19.56
CA GLY A 115 -1.79 10.08 -20.69
C GLY A 115 -0.75 10.38 -21.76
N GLN A 116 0.22 9.48 -21.89
CA GLN A 116 0.91 9.01 -23.09
C GLN A 116 1.46 7.61 -22.76
#